data_AF-A0A2D4LT08-F1
#
_entry.id   AF-A0A2D4LT08-F1
#
_cell.length_a   1.000
_cell.length_b   1.000
_cell.length_c   1.000
_cell.angle_alpha   90.00
_cell.angle_beta   90.00
_cell.angle_gamma   90.00
#
_symmetry.space_group_name_H-M   'P 1'
#
loop_
_entity.id
_entity.type
_entity.pdbx_description
1 polymer ?
#
loop_
_entity_poly.entity_id
_entity_poly.type
_entity_poly.pdbx_seq_one_letter_code
_entity_poly.pdbx_strand_id
1 'polypeptide(L)'
;RIWIREITNIQLEFKAEIFLLGMLKSEYPKEMKYLILHIIMAARIALAQCWKGDQMPTNNLIIQKVLDCAEMDLLTQNLRDRVDTNCTIAWGKWYNWMKAKNQETKNKRLEK
;
A
#
# COMPACT_ATOMS: atom_id res chain seq x y z
N ARG A 1 7.37 -8.89 -0.29
CA ARG A 1 7.74 -7.90 -1.32
C ARG A 1 8.54 -6.80 -0.63
N ILE A 2 9.76 -6.48 -1.10
CA ILE A 2 10.74 -5.63 -0.40
C ILE A 2 10.15 -4.26 -0.01
N TRP A 3 9.39 -3.65 -0.92
CA TRP A 3 8.83 -2.32 -0.71
C TRP A 3 7.83 -2.20 0.46
N ILE A 4 7.08 -3.25 0.79
CA ILE A 4 6.15 -3.20 1.94
C ILE A 4 6.96 -3.03 3.24
N ARG A 5 8.08 -3.73 3.36
CA ARG A 5 9.00 -3.62 4.49
C ARG A 5 9.67 -2.25 4.52
N GLU A 6 10.06 -1.70 3.37
CA GLU A 6 10.66 -0.34 3.29
C GLU A 6 9.73 0.74 3.87
N ILE A 7 8.41 0.60 3.69
CA ILE A 7 7.43 1.60 4.16
C ILE A 7 7.05 1.38 5.61
N THR A 8 6.84 0.11 5.99
CA THR A 8 6.23 -0.24 7.28
C THR A 8 7.24 -0.62 8.36
N ASN A 9 8.49 -0.91 7.97
CA ASN A 9 9.50 -1.58 8.78
C ASN A 9 9.04 -2.93 9.37
N ILE A 10 7.97 -3.52 8.82
CA ILE A 10 7.40 -4.79 9.27
C ILE A 10 7.78 -5.89 8.27
N GLN A 11 8.30 -7.00 8.79
CA GLN A 11 8.40 -8.23 8.03
C GLN A 11 7.05 -8.95 8.06
N LEU A 12 6.26 -8.73 7.01
CA LEU A 12 4.92 -9.32 6.88
C LEU A 12 5.02 -10.83 6.66
N GLU A 13 4.28 -11.60 7.44
CA GLU A 13 4.11 -13.05 7.22
C GLU A 13 3.23 -13.32 6.00
N PHE A 14 3.59 -14.29 5.18
CA PHE A 14 2.78 -14.72 4.03
C PHE A 14 1.79 -15.80 4.46
N LYS A 15 0.78 -15.39 5.21
CA LYS A 15 -0.34 -16.23 5.66
C LYS A 15 -1.60 -15.92 4.87
N ALA A 16 -2.39 -16.94 4.56
CA ALA A 16 -3.63 -16.79 3.82
C ALA A 16 -4.63 -15.92 4.59
N GLU A 17 -4.66 -16.02 5.92
CA GLU A 17 -5.52 -15.25 6.82
C GLU A 17 -5.19 -13.76 6.78
N ILE A 18 -3.90 -13.40 6.67
CA ILE A 18 -3.49 -12.01 6.45
C ILE A 18 -4.01 -11.56 5.08
N PHE A 19 -3.72 -12.32 4.02
CA PHE A 19 -4.07 -11.89 2.67
C PHE A 19 -5.57 -11.88 2.40
N LEU A 20 -6.38 -12.80 2.93
CA LEU A 20 -7.81 -12.96 2.64
C LEU A 20 -8.71 -12.26 3.64
N LEU A 21 -8.31 -12.21 4.92
CA LEU A 21 -9.14 -11.67 6.00
C LEU A 21 -8.58 -10.38 6.59
N GLY A 22 -7.34 -10.01 6.27
CA GLY A 22 -6.70 -8.85 6.91
C GLY A 22 -6.40 -9.08 8.39
N MET A 23 -6.29 -10.34 8.82
CA MET A 23 -6.00 -10.70 10.21
C MET A 23 -4.53 -10.41 10.54
N LEU A 24 -4.23 -9.14 10.81
CA LEU A 24 -2.89 -8.68 11.16
C LEU A 24 -2.58 -8.95 12.63
N LYS A 25 -1.28 -9.13 12.92
CA LYS A 25 -0.81 -9.35 14.28
C LYS A 25 -1.14 -8.16 15.19
N SER A 26 -1.52 -8.46 16.42
CA SER A 26 -1.90 -7.44 17.41
C SER A 26 -0.76 -6.49 17.74
N GLU A 27 0.50 -6.91 17.66
CA GLU A 27 1.65 -6.05 17.95
C GLU A 27 1.92 -4.95 16.90
N TYR A 28 1.34 -5.03 15.70
CA TYR A 28 1.61 -4.00 14.68
C TYR A 28 1.00 -2.64 15.10
N PRO A 29 1.73 -1.52 14.93
CA PRO A 29 1.21 -0.18 15.17
C PRO A 29 -0.07 0.08 14.36
N LYS A 30 -1.00 0.88 14.91
CA LYS A 30 -2.33 1.08 14.32
C LYS A 30 -2.25 1.66 12.91
N GLU A 31 -1.40 2.65 12.70
CA GLU A 31 -1.15 3.28 11.40
C GLU A 31 -0.53 2.29 10.40
N MET A 32 0.31 1.36 10.87
CA MET A 32 0.91 0.35 10.01
C MET A 32 -0.10 -0.74 9.65
N LYS A 33 -0.95 -1.17 10.59
CA LYS A 33 -2.09 -2.04 10.29
C LYS A 33 -2.99 -1.41 9.23
N TYR A 34 -3.33 -0.14 9.42
CA TYR A 34 -4.14 0.62 8.48
C TYR A 34 -3.54 0.59 7.07
N LEU A 35 -2.25 0.90 6.93
CA LEU A 35 -1.57 0.90 5.64
C LEU A 35 -1.49 -0.51 5.01
N ILE A 36 -1.14 -1.53 5.81
CA ILE A 36 -1.05 -2.92 5.34
C ILE A 36 -2.41 -3.42 4.84
N LEU A 37 -3.50 -3.09 5.53
CA LEU A 37 -4.86 -3.46 5.11
C LEU A 37 -5.21 -2.86 3.74
N HIS A 38 -4.86 -1.59 3.50
CA HIS A 38 -5.07 -0.94 2.20
C HIS A 38 -4.18 -1.53 1.11
N ILE A 39 -2.94 -1.91 1.42
CA ILE A 39 -2.05 -2.62 0.49
C ILE A 39 -2.64 -3.98 0.11
N ILE A 40 -3.18 -4.72 1.07
CA ILE A 40 -3.84 -6.00 0.83
C ILE A 40 -5.09 -5.80 -0.04
N MET A 41 -5.91 -4.79 0.23
CA MET A 41 -7.07 -4.44 -0.59
C MET A 41 -6.66 -4.14 -2.04
N ALA A 42 -5.66 -3.27 -2.24
CA ALA A 42 -5.12 -2.93 -3.55
C ALA A 42 -4.58 -4.17 -4.29
N ALA A 43 -3.88 -5.06 -3.58
CA ALA A 43 -3.38 -6.32 -4.14
C ALA A 43 -4.52 -7.25 -4.58
N ARG A 44 -5.60 -7.35 -3.79
CA ARG A 44 -6.80 -8.11 -4.17
C ARG A 44 -7.49 -7.52 -5.39
N ILE A 45 -7.61 -6.20 -5.48
CA ILE A 45 -8.16 -5.51 -6.66
C ILE A 45 -7.31 -5.81 -7.89
N ALA A 46 -5.98 -5.67 -7.79
CA ALA A 46 -5.08 -5.96 -8.90
C ALA A 46 -5.17 -7.44 -9.34
N LEU A 47 -5.25 -8.36 -8.39
CA LEU A 47 -5.45 -9.78 -8.68
C LEU A 47 -6.80 -10.03 -9.38
N ALA A 48 -7.87 -9.43 -8.88
CA ALA A 48 -9.20 -9.50 -9.48
C ALA A 48 -9.27 -8.85 -10.86
N GLN A 49 -8.40 -7.88 -11.19
CA GLN A 49 -8.30 -7.32 -12.54
C GLN A 49 -7.55 -8.25 -13.50
N CYS A 50 -6.54 -8.96 -13.00
CA CYS A 50 -5.77 -9.92 -13.79
C CYS A 50 -6.41 -11.31 -13.88
N TRP A 51 -7.58 -11.54 -13.27
CA TRP A 51 -8.16 -12.87 -13.08
C TRP A 51 -8.42 -13.70 -14.35
N LYS A 52 -8.58 -13.05 -15.51
CA LYS A 52 -8.80 -13.71 -16.81
C LYS A 52 -7.51 -14.02 -17.56
N GLY A 53 -6.37 -13.48 -17.11
CA GLY A 53 -5.07 -13.70 -17.74
C GLY A 53 -4.21 -14.65 -16.91
N ASP A 54 -3.24 -15.28 -17.57
CA ASP A 54 -2.29 -16.19 -16.91
C ASP A 54 -1.21 -15.46 -16.10
N GLN A 55 -1.22 -14.12 -16.09
CA GLN A 55 -0.20 -13.29 -15.48
C GLN A 55 -0.61 -12.77 -14.11
N MET A 56 0.30 -12.91 -13.14
CA MET A 56 0.14 -12.30 -11.82
C MET A 56 0.27 -10.77 -11.89
N PRO A 57 -0.43 -10.03 -11.01
CA PRO A 57 -0.33 -8.59 -10.96
C PRO A 57 1.10 -8.13 -10.60
N THR A 58 1.63 -7.22 -11.41
CA THR A 58 2.96 -6.64 -11.22
C THR A 58 3.01 -5.76 -9.95
N ASN A 59 4.22 -5.51 -9.43
CA ASN A 59 4.38 -4.54 -8.32
C ASN A 59 3.84 -3.16 -8.69
N ASN A 60 4.10 -2.69 -9.91
CA ASN A 60 3.68 -1.37 -10.35
C ASN A 60 2.15 -1.25 -10.39
N LEU A 61 1.45 -2.29 -10.86
CA LEU A 61 -0.01 -2.30 -10.84
C LEU A 61 -0.55 -2.25 -9.40
N ILE A 62 0.00 -3.03 -8.48
CA ILE A 62 -0.42 -2.99 -7.06
C ILE A 62 -0.13 -1.61 -6.46
N ILE A 63 1.04 -1.03 -6.69
CA ILE A 63 1.40 0.31 -6.21
C ILE A 63 0.44 1.37 -6.73
N GLN A 64 0.06 1.29 -8.02
CA GLN A 64 -0.97 2.15 -8.59
C GLN A 64 -2.33 1.95 -7.88
N LYS A 65 -2.72 0.71 -7.61
CA LYS A 65 -3.95 0.43 -6.84
C LYS A 65 -3.90 0.93 -5.40
N VAL A 66 -2.74 0.96 -4.76
CA VAL A 66 -2.60 1.58 -3.44
C VAL A 66 -2.81 3.09 -3.53
N LEU A 67 -2.30 3.75 -4.57
CA LEU A 67 -2.55 5.17 -4.81
C LEU A 67 -4.05 5.43 -5.05
N ASP A 68 -4.71 4.65 -5.90
CA ASP A 68 -6.16 4.76 -6.14
C ASP A 68 -6.93 4.63 -4.80
N CYS A 69 -6.55 3.66 -3.95
CA CYS A 69 -7.15 3.50 -2.62
C CYS A 69 -6.89 4.69 -1.69
N ALA A 70 -5.68 5.27 -1.72
CA ALA A 70 -5.31 6.42 -0.90
C ALA A 70 -6.13 7.66 -1.25
N GLU A 71 -6.30 7.92 -2.55
CA GLU A 71 -7.10 9.05 -3.03
C GLU A 71 -8.57 8.89 -2.66
N MET A 72 -9.14 7.69 -2.84
CA MET A 72 -10.53 7.41 -2.47
C MET A 72 -10.77 7.50 -0.96
N ASP A 73 -9.82 7.05 -0.15
CA ASP A 73 -9.93 7.17 1.30
C ASP A 73 -9.80 8.63 1.78
N LEU A 74 -8.89 9.42 1.20
CA LEU A 74 -8.79 10.85 1.47
C LEU A 74 -10.09 11.59 1.14
N LEU A 75 -10.68 11.30 -0.03
CA LEU A 75 -11.99 11.82 -0.40
C LEU A 75 -13.07 11.43 0.60
N THR A 76 -13.07 10.17 1.07
CA THR A 76 -14.03 9.68 2.07
C THR A 76 -13.88 10.41 3.41
N GLN A 77 -12.66 10.67 3.85
CA GLN A 77 -12.38 11.44 5.08
C GLN A 77 -12.89 12.88 4.97
N ASN A 78 -12.63 13.54 3.83
CA ASN A 78 -13.11 14.90 3.58
C ASN A 78 -14.65 14.97 3.61
N LEU A 79 -15.33 13.99 3.01
CA LEU A 79 -16.80 13.92 3.02
C LEU A 79 -17.37 13.68 4.43
N ARG A 80 -16.62 13.00 5.29
CA ARG A 80 -17.04 12.71 6.67
C ARG A 80 -16.76 13.86 7.65
N ASP A 81 -16.06 14.90 7.21
CA ASP A 81 -15.52 15.98 8.06
C ASP A 81 -14.80 15.42 9.30
N ARG A 82 -14.10 14.30 9.12
CA ARG A 82 -13.40 13.58 10.18
C ARG A 82 -12.08 13.07 9.68
N VAL A 83 -11.01 13.68 10.17
CA VAL A 83 -9.63 13.26 9.90
C VAL A 83 -9.23 12.20 10.92
N ASP A 84 -8.83 11.01 10.45
CA ASP A 84 -8.19 10.01 11.31
C ASP A 84 -6.67 10.23 11.30
N THR A 85 -6.12 10.55 12.46
CA THR A 85 -4.68 10.81 12.63
C THR A 85 -3.82 9.61 12.24
N ASN A 86 -4.26 8.37 12.52
CA ASN A 86 -3.52 7.17 12.12
C ASN A 86 -3.51 7.01 10.61
N CYS A 87 -4.65 7.31 9.96
CA CYS A 87 -4.75 7.31 8.51
C CYS A 87 -3.81 8.36 7.89
N THR A 88 -3.82 9.58 8.42
CA THR A 88 -2.94 10.66 7.92
C THR A 88 -1.46 10.28 8.05
N ILE A 89 -1.05 9.68 9.17
CA ILE A 89 0.33 9.19 9.36
C ILE A 89 0.65 8.06 8.39
N ALA A 90 -0.27 7.11 8.20
CA ALA A 90 -0.11 5.98 7.28
C ALA A 90 0.11 6.46 5.83
N TRP A 91 -0.76 7.35 5.34
CA TRP A 91 -0.62 7.90 4.00
C TRP A 91 0.60 8.82 3.86
N GLY A 92 0.96 9.58 4.89
CA GLY A 92 2.20 10.35 4.93
C GLY A 92 3.44 9.47 4.68
N LYS A 93 3.52 8.30 5.35
CA LYS A 93 4.61 7.32 5.14
C LYS A 93 4.61 6.76 3.72
N TRP A 94 3.43 6.41 3.17
CA TRP A 94 3.28 5.95 1.79
C TRP A 94 3.77 6.99 0.76
N TYR A 95 3.29 8.24 0.86
CA TYR A 95 3.66 9.30 -0.08
C TYR A 95 5.15 9.67 -0.01
N ASN A 96 5.74 9.67 1.19
CA ASN A 96 7.18 9.90 1.35
C ASN A 96 8.01 8.82 0.65
N TRP A 97 7.62 7.55 0.80
CA TRP A 97 8.28 6.44 0.10
C TRP A 97 8.12 6.54 -1.42
N MET A 98 6.92 6.88 -1.92
CA MET A 98 6.68 7.09 -3.35
C MET A 98 7.57 8.20 -3.93
N LYS A 99 7.71 9.33 -3.22
CA LYS A 99 8.62 10.42 -3.62
C LYS A 99 10.07 9.95 -3.70
N ALA A 100 10.54 9.21 -2.71
CA ALA A 100 11.90 8.67 -2.68
C ALA A 100 12.17 7.72 -3.87
N LYS A 101 11.26 6.78 -4.14
CA LYS A 101 11.39 5.85 -5.28
C LYS A 101 11.39 6.53 -6.64
N ASN A 102 10.57 7.57 -6.81
CA ASN A 102 10.55 8.35 -8.03
C ASN A 102 11.88 9.08 -8.24
N GLN A 103 12.49 9.59 -7.17
CA GLN A 103 13.80 10.25 -7.25
C GLN A 103 14.93 9.27 -7.58
N GLU A 104 14.98 8.10 -6.92
CA GLU A 104 15.94 7.03 -7.24
C GLU A 104 15.85 6.62 -8.72
N THR A 105 14.63 6.53 -9.25
CA THR A 105 14.39 6.16 -10.65
C THR A 105 14.88 7.24 -11.61
N LYS A 106 14.71 8.52 -11.27
CA LYS A 106 15.23 9.66 -12.06
C LYS A 106 16.76 9.66 -12.09
N ASN A 107 17.41 9.50 -10.94
CA ASN A 107 18.87 9.52 -10.84
C ASN A 107 19.51 8.41 -11.69
N LYS A 108 18.97 7.18 -11.63
CA LYS A 108 19.44 6.05 -12.46
C LYS A 108 19.29 6.26 -13.97
N ARG A 109 18.39 7.14 -14.41
CA ARG A 109 18.24 7.50 -15.83
C ARG A 109 19.23 8.58 -16.27
N LEU A 110 19.74 9.39 -15.34
CA LEU A 110 20.73 10.44 -15.61
C LEU A 110 22.16 9.88 -15.61
N GLU A 111 22.39 8.73 -14.97
CA GLU A 111 23.67 8.01 -14.93
C GLU A 111 23.87 7.03 -16.11
N LYS A 112 22.89 6.92 -17.03
CA LYS A 112 22.94 6.09 -18.24
C LYS A 112 23.07 6.97 -19.48
#